data_AF-A0A3A8EA52-F1
#
_entry.id   AF-A0A3A8EA52-F1
#
_cell.length_a   1.000
_cell.length_b   1.000
_cell.length_c   1.000
_cell.angle_alpha   90.00
_cell.angle_beta   90.00
_cell.angle_gamma   90.00
#
_symmetry.space_group_name_H-M   'P 1'
#
loop_
_entity.id
_entity.type
_entity.pdbx_description
1 polymer ?
#
loop_
_entity_poly.entity_id
_entity_poly.type
_entity_poly.pdbx_seq_one_letter_code
_entity_poly.pdbx_strand_id
1 'polypeptide(L)'
;MQVVQNHQDRAKGTGHSPPPKDKNAVDLAILAGQRIEIQFDDMATTSLNDSSNIVCKMDAQRQYFIGYPKIFWENGYEWQHIGNNWEFGLAIGRAKDNDTSILYRSTRLGDRHTRLELINKNNHQILYTQDLLIQPFRNGCFYLPSAYSSEIESAFSLLQNNELPYRQRAAQMQAQSSFAETLDTACQWKLIRPNEYLFEGKKIRIMTDKALRPRFLCSKHYAAVAFMSRIGFTKTGYMEIMILNRETLESVGCRREFDSELNVEQRQQYQKGEFHLERIQIKERSSETQCLPVQFYFSDGTMQQGD
;
A
#
# COMPACT_ATOMS: atom_id res chain seq x y z
N MET A 1 -27.71 6.05 33.58
CA MET A 1 -26.34 6.03 34.15
C MET A 1 -25.39 5.77 32.99
N GLN A 2 -24.88 6.84 32.39
CA GLN A 2 -24.04 6.82 31.19
C GLN A 2 -22.72 7.48 31.60
N VAL A 3 -21.63 6.71 31.51
CA VAL A 3 -20.28 7.21 31.79
C VAL A 3 -19.76 7.84 30.49
N VAL A 4 -19.77 9.17 30.45
CA VAL A 4 -19.02 9.97 29.47
C VAL A 4 -17.59 10.06 30.01
N GLN A 5 -16.67 9.29 29.44
CA GLN A 5 -15.25 9.44 29.73
C GLN A 5 -14.64 10.44 28.73
N ASN A 6 -14.48 11.66 29.22
CA ASN A 6 -13.60 12.68 28.66
C ASN A 6 -12.15 12.17 28.67
N HIS A 7 -11.52 12.10 27.51
CA HIS A 7 -10.06 12.12 27.39
C HIS A 7 -9.60 13.53 27.00
N GLN A 8 -9.80 14.47 27.92
CA GLN A 8 -8.92 15.63 28.07
C GLN A 8 -8.09 15.33 29.32
N ASP A 9 -6.81 15.01 29.15
CA ASP A 9 -5.73 15.35 30.10
C ASP A 9 -4.44 14.61 29.74
N ARG A 10 -3.68 15.18 28.80
CA ARG A 10 -2.21 15.11 28.82
C ARG A 10 -1.58 16.19 27.94
N ALA A 11 -1.77 17.44 28.35
CA ALA A 11 -0.97 18.56 27.85
C ALA A 11 -0.78 19.58 28.98
N LYS A 12 -0.02 19.19 30.01
CA LYS A 12 0.63 20.14 30.91
C LYS A 12 2.12 20.04 30.69
N GLY A 13 2.69 21.04 30.02
CA GLY A 13 4.13 21.17 29.87
C GLY A 13 4.56 21.78 28.54
N THR A 14 4.18 23.05 28.31
CA THR A 14 4.91 24.12 27.59
C THR A 14 3.87 25.15 27.14
N GLY A 15 4.05 26.40 27.55
CA GLY A 15 3.11 27.50 27.31
C GLY A 15 3.09 27.99 25.86
N HIS A 16 2.76 27.10 24.93
CA HIS A 16 2.37 27.47 23.57
C HIS A 16 0.87 27.23 23.48
N SER A 17 0.10 28.30 23.26
CA SER A 17 -1.30 28.17 22.87
C SER A 17 -1.34 27.22 21.66
N PRO A 18 -2.24 26.22 21.64
CA PRO A 18 -2.40 25.42 20.43
C PRO A 18 -2.65 26.37 19.26
N PRO A 19 -2.02 26.15 18.09
CA PRO A 19 -2.25 26.99 16.94
C PRO A 19 -3.77 27.09 16.70
N PRO A 20 -4.29 28.28 16.33
CA PRO A 20 -5.72 28.46 16.11
C PRO A 20 -6.20 27.39 15.13
N LYS A 21 -7.21 26.61 15.53
CA LYS A 21 -7.87 25.65 14.64
C LYS A 21 -8.30 26.40 13.39
N ASP A 22 -7.83 25.96 12.23
CA ASP A 22 -8.26 26.50 10.95
C ASP A 22 -9.78 26.33 10.86
N LYS A 23 -10.51 27.44 10.67
CA LYS A 23 -11.97 27.43 10.57
C LYS A 23 -12.48 26.71 9.32
N ASN A 24 -11.58 26.40 8.38
CA ASN A 24 -11.84 25.60 7.20
C ASN A 24 -11.41 24.13 7.36
N ALA A 25 -10.86 23.72 8.51
CA ALA A 25 -10.54 22.33 8.76
C ALA A 25 -11.84 21.52 8.85
N VAL A 26 -12.15 20.77 7.80
CA VAL A 26 -13.30 19.87 7.81
C VAL A 26 -13.00 18.70 8.74
N ASP A 27 -13.91 18.41 9.64
CA ASP A 27 -13.82 17.22 10.50
C ASP A 27 -14.06 15.97 9.65
N LEU A 28 -12.96 15.33 9.24
CA LEU A 28 -13.01 14.11 8.43
C LEU A 28 -13.46 12.88 9.24
N ALA A 29 -13.79 13.02 10.53
CA ALA A 29 -14.44 11.95 11.30
C ALA A 29 -15.81 11.54 10.74
N ILE A 30 -16.44 12.39 9.92
CA ILE A 30 -17.66 12.04 9.16
C ILE A 30 -17.45 10.84 8.22
N LEU A 31 -16.20 10.52 7.88
CA LEU A 31 -15.87 9.35 7.05
C LEU A 31 -15.92 8.05 7.84
N ALA A 32 -16.00 8.05 9.17
CA ALA A 32 -16.01 6.82 9.95
C ALA A 32 -17.12 5.85 9.50
N GLY A 33 -16.74 4.61 9.17
CA GLY A 33 -17.65 3.57 8.68
C GLY A 33 -18.19 3.77 7.27
N GLN A 34 -17.78 4.83 6.55
CA GLN A 34 -18.16 5.04 5.16
C GLN A 34 -17.38 4.13 4.21
N ARG A 35 -17.92 3.90 3.01
CA ARG A 35 -17.26 3.15 1.95
C ARG A 35 -16.86 4.11 0.83
N ILE A 36 -15.59 4.05 0.44
CA ILE A 36 -14.98 5.02 -0.47
C ILE A 36 -14.77 4.39 -1.83
N GLU A 37 -15.33 5.00 -2.86
CA GLU A 37 -14.95 4.80 -4.25
C GLU A 37 -13.85 5.80 -4.61
N ILE A 38 -12.82 5.35 -5.33
CA ILE A 38 -11.79 6.24 -5.84
C ILE A 38 -11.99 6.46 -7.34
N GLN A 39 -11.73 7.69 -7.76
CA GLN A 39 -11.67 8.07 -9.17
C GLN A 39 -10.48 8.99 -9.35
N PHE A 40 -9.34 8.43 -9.75
CA PHE A 40 -8.13 9.20 -9.96
C PHE A 40 -7.86 9.39 -11.45
N ASP A 41 -7.70 10.64 -11.87
CA ASP A 41 -7.13 10.99 -13.16
C ASP A 41 -5.63 10.62 -13.23
N ASP A 42 -5.03 10.75 -14.41
CA ASP A 42 -3.59 10.70 -14.69
C ASP A 42 -2.74 11.45 -13.63
N MET A 43 -1.58 10.93 -13.20
CA MET A 43 -0.80 11.52 -12.07
C MET A 43 0.67 11.84 -12.37
N ALA A 44 1.37 12.44 -11.42
CA ALA A 44 2.76 12.86 -11.53
C ALA A 44 3.70 11.77 -12.06
N THR A 45 4.56 12.13 -13.00
CA THR A 45 5.73 11.36 -13.40
C THR A 45 7.00 12.17 -13.25
N THR A 46 8.04 11.43 -12.91
CA THR A 46 9.41 11.91 -12.85
C THR A 46 10.11 11.49 -14.13
N SER A 47 10.57 12.47 -14.89
CA SER A 47 11.53 12.30 -15.98
C SER A 47 12.85 12.96 -15.60
N LEU A 48 13.96 12.25 -15.85
CA LEU A 48 15.30 12.83 -15.77
C LEU A 48 15.61 13.36 -17.17
N ASN A 49 15.92 14.64 -17.29
CA ASN A 49 16.53 15.14 -18.53
C ASN A 49 18.01 14.77 -18.55
N ASP A 50 18.60 14.71 -19.75
CA ASP A 50 20.02 14.41 -20.03
C ASP A 50 21.03 15.26 -19.24
N SER A 51 20.56 16.31 -18.56
CA SER A 51 21.34 17.26 -17.76
C SER A 51 21.25 17.06 -16.23
N SER A 52 20.78 15.91 -15.73
CA SER A 52 20.66 15.60 -14.28
C SER A 52 19.60 16.39 -13.50
N ASN A 53 18.83 17.26 -14.16
CA ASN A 53 17.75 18.02 -13.53
C ASN A 53 16.44 17.22 -13.55
N ILE A 54 15.79 17.15 -12.37
CA ILE A 54 14.51 16.47 -12.20
C ILE A 54 13.40 17.35 -12.77
N VAL A 55 12.67 16.83 -13.76
CA VAL A 55 11.49 17.49 -14.33
C VAL A 55 10.24 16.75 -13.90
N CYS A 56 9.34 17.48 -13.27
CA CYS A 56 8.06 16.96 -12.79
C CYS A 56 6.92 17.37 -13.71
N LYS A 57 6.24 16.39 -14.28
CA LYS A 57 5.05 16.56 -15.12
C LYS A 57 4.06 15.43 -14.85
N MET A 58 2.77 15.67 -15.00
CA MET A 58 1.76 14.60 -14.97
C MET A 58 1.91 13.67 -16.20
N ASP A 59 1.88 12.35 -16.02
CA ASP A 59 1.71 11.34 -17.08
C ASP A 59 0.75 10.23 -16.65
N ALA A 60 -0.07 9.81 -17.60
CA ALA A 60 -1.22 8.93 -17.49
C ALA A 60 -0.99 7.55 -16.86
N GLN A 61 0.27 7.14 -16.64
CA GLN A 61 0.59 5.76 -16.27
C GLN A 61 1.11 5.56 -14.85
N ARG A 62 1.15 6.58 -13.99
CA ARG A 62 1.61 6.45 -12.58
C ARG A 62 0.54 6.89 -11.61
N GLN A 63 0.42 6.25 -10.45
CA GLN A 63 -0.77 6.40 -9.57
C GLN A 63 -0.48 6.79 -8.09
N TYR A 64 0.76 6.91 -7.63
CA TYR A 64 1.04 6.58 -6.21
C TYR A 64 1.46 7.73 -5.29
N PHE A 65 1.27 8.99 -5.69
CA PHE A 65 1.52 10.11 -4.77
C PHE A 65 0.28 10.58 -4.02
N ILE A 66 -0.92 10.08 -4.32
CA ILE A 66 -2.13 10.45 -3.58
C ILE A 66 -2.52 9.25 -2.72
N GLY A 67 -2.63 9.45 -1.41
CA GLY A 67 -2.84 8.36 -0.45
C GLY A 67 -4.12 7.58 -0.74
N TYR A 68 -4.08 6.27 -0.57
CA TYR A 68 -5.22 5.37 -0.76
C TYR A 68 -5.85 4.99 0.58
N PRO A 69 -7.20 4.86 0.66
CA PRO A 69 -7.84 4.23 1.81
C PRO A 69 -7.40 2.77 1.94
N LYS A 70 -7.43 2.22 3.16
CA LYS A 70 -7.10 0.80 3.40
C LYS A 70 -7.99 -0.16 2.61
N ILE A 71 -9.27 0.19 2.46
CA ILE A 71 -10.27 -0.49 1.65
C ILE A 71 -10.94 0.55 0.76
N PHE A 72 -10.98 0.31 -0.54
CA PHE A 72 -11.55 1.23 -1.51
C PHE A 72 -12.19 0.50 -2.69
N TRP A 73 -13.11 1.17 -3.40
CA TRP A 73 -13.71 0.65 -4.62
C TRP A 73 -13.11 1.33 -5.84
N GLU A 74 -12.80 0.54 -6.86
CA GLU A 74 -12.39 1.07 -8.16
C GLU A 74 -12.73 0.04 -9.25
N ASN A 75 -13.37 0.50 -10.33
CA ASN A 75 -13.65 -0.30 -11.54
C ASN A 75 -14.37 -1.64 -11.28
N GLY A 76 -15.34 -1.65 -10.35
CA GLY A 76 -16.14 -2.85 -10.01
C GLY A 76 -15.47 -3.84 -9.05
N TYR A 77 -14.36 -3.45 -8.41
CA TYR A 77 -13.66 -4.25 -7.41
C TYR A 77 -13.55 -3.48 -6.10
N GLU A 78 -13.78 -4.19 -4.99
CA GLU A 78 -13.34 -3.77 -3.65
C GLU A 78 -11.87 -4.20 -3.50
N TRP A 79 -11.00 -3.22 -3.31
CA TRP A 79 -9.58 -3.38 -3.12
C TRP A 79 -9.23 -3.25 -1.65
N GLN A 80 -8.42 -4.18 -1.15
CA GLN A 80 -7.94 -4.17 0.22
C GLN A 80 -6.41 -4.16 0.23
N HIS A 81 -5.81 -3.15 0.83
CA HIS A 81 -4.36 -3.10 1.03
C HIS A 81 -3.90 -4.21 1.99
N ILE A 82 -2.83 -4.90 1.59
CA ILE A 82 -2.03 -5.83 2.38
C ILE A 82 -0.67 -5.18 2.60
N GLY A 83 -0.26 -5.07 3.86
CA GLY A 83 0.91 -4.29 4.29
C GLY A 83 0.56 -3.22 5.32
N ASN A 84 1.60 -2.62 5.92
CA ASN A 84 1.46 -1.56 6.93
C ASN A 84 1.67 -0.16 6.34
N ASN A 85 2.30 -0.06 5.17
CA ASN A 85 2.45 1.19 4.47
C ASN A 85 1.29 1.34 3.46
N TRP A 86 0.65 2.50 3.48
CA TRP A 86 -0.42 2.84 2.52
C TRP A 86 0.17 3.35 1.19
N GLU A 87 1.42 3.80 1.22
CA GLU A 87 2.23 4.22 0.06
C GLU A 87 2.89 3.05 -0.68
N PHE A 88 3.12 1.92 0.00
CA PHE A 88 3.90 0.79 -0.51
C PHE A 88 3.25 -0.53 -0.09
N GLY A 89 3.21 -1.50 -1.00
CA GLY A 89 2.71 -2.84 -0.70
C GLY A 89 1.82 -3.38 -1.80
N LEU A 90 0.81 -4.14 -1.43
CA LEU A 90 -0.04 -4.88 -2.36
C LEU A 90 -1.51 -4.62 -2.04
N ALA A 91 -2.37 -4.59 -3.04
CA ALA A 91 -3.81 -4.53 -2.86
C ALA A 91 -4.47 -5.72 -3.57
N ILE A 92 -5.42 -6.37 -2.89
CA ILE A 92 -6.20 -7.47 -3.45
C ILE A 92 -7.56 -6.95 -3.87
N GLY A 93 -7.92 -7.16 -5.13
CA GLY A 93 -9.21 -6.80 -5.70
C GLY A 93 -10.16 -7.99 -5.71
N ARG A 94 -11.32 -7.82 -5.09
CA ARG A 94 -12.45 -8.77 -5.13
C ARG A 94 -13.62 -8.11 -5.87
N ALA A 95 -14.19 -8.81 -6.85
CA ALA A 95 -15.36 -8.31 -7.56
C ALA A 95 -16.51 -8.11 -6.56
N LYS A 96 -17.12 -6.93 -6.56
CA LYS A 96 -18.16 -6.57 -5.61
C LYS A 96 -19.02 -5.45 -6.17
N ASP A 97 -20.32 -5.50 -5.90
CA ASP A 97 -21.23 -4.43 -6.26
C ASP A 97 -20.80 -3.11 -5.60
N ASN A 98 -20.95 -2.02 -6.33
CA ASN A 98 -20.56 -0.69 -5.86
C ASN A 98 -21.63 -0.15 -4.89
N ASP A 99 -21.40 -0.36 -3.59
CA ASP A 99 -22.21 0.18 -2.48
C ASP A 99 -21.37 1.18 -1.68
N THR A 100 -20.89 2.22 -2.37
CA THR A 100 -20.07 3.29 -1.79
C THR A 100 -20.86 4.57 -1.58
N SER A 101 -20.56 5.27 -0.49
CA SER A 101 -21.23 6.51 -0.08
C SER A 101 -20.38 7.76 -0.34
N ILE A 102 -19.06 7.60 -0.45
CA ILE A 102 -18.10 8.68 -0.66
C ILE A 102 -17.33 8.43 -1.95
N LEU A 103 -17.18 9.46 -2.77
CA LEU A 103 -16.26 9.50 -3.90
C LEU A 103 -15.01 10.28 -3.50
N TYR A 104 -13.85 9.65 -3.57
CA TYR A 104 -12.56 10.30 -3.46
C TYR A 104 -11.96 10.49 -4.85
N ARG A 105 -11.94 11.74 -5.31
CA ARG A 105 -11.58 12.08 -6.68
C ARG A 105 -10.27 12.85 -6.72
N SER A 106 -9.43 12.54 -7.71
CA SER A 106 -8.36 13.43 -8.14
C SER A 106 -8.68 13.96 -9.54
N THR A 107 -8.55 15.27 -9.74
CA THR A 107 -8.78 15.94 -11.03
C THR A 107 -7.53 16.68 -11.46
N ARG A 108 -7.08 16.48 -12.70
CA ARG A 108 -5.95 17.25 -13.25
C ARG A 108 -6.40 18.68 -13.58
N LEU A 109 -5.76 19.68 -12.96
CA LEU A 109 -6.00 21.10 -13.24
C LEU A 109 -4.98 21.70 -14.22
N GLY A 110 -3.87 21.02 -14.45
CA GLY A 110 -2.81 21.43 -15.38
C GLY A 110 -1.64 20.45 -15.38
N ASP A 111 -0.49 20.85 -15.92
CA ASP A 111 0.68 19.96 -16.06
C ASP A 111 1.36 19.58 -14.75
N ARG A 112 1.06 20.33 -13.68
CA ARG A 112 1.65 20.17 -12.34
C ARG A 112 0.63 20.30 -11.21
N HIS A 113 -0.65 20.53 -11.53
CA HIS A 113 -1.67 20.83 -10.55
C HIS A 113 -2.73 19.73 -10.54
N THR A 114 -3.08 19.27 -9.35
CA THR A 114 -4.09 18.23 -9.10
C THR A 114 -5.01 18.70 -7.99
N ARG A 115 -6.32 18.58 -8.17
CA ARG A 115 -7.29 18.81 -7.10
C ARG A 115 -7.74 17.48 -6.53
N LEU A 116 -7.68 17.35 -5.22
CA LEU A 116 -8.27 16.26 -4.46
C LEU A 116 -9.62 16.68 -3.92
N GLU A 117 -10.62 15.79 -3.99
CA GLU A 117 -11.95 16.04 -3.45
C GLU A 117 -12.51 14.79 -2.77
N LEU A 118 -13.11 14.95 -1.59
CA LEU A 118 -14.02 13.95 -1.02
C LEU A 118 -15.45 14.44 -1.18
N ILE A 119 -16.29 13.64 -1.82
CA ILE A 119 -17.64 14.03 -2.23
C ILE A 119 -18.63 13.00 -1.68
N ASN A 120 -19.66 13.46 -0.98
CA ASN A 120 -20.77 12.59 -0.61
C ASN A 120 -21.63 12.29 -1.84
N LYS A 121 -21.76 11.02 -2.20
CA LYS A 121 -22.47 10.60 -3.43
C LYS A 121 -23.99 10.81 -3.35
N ASN A 122 -24.56 10.87 -2.14
CA ASN A 122 -26.00 10.98 -1.95
C ASN A 122 -26.52 12.41 -2.16
N ASN A 123 -25.73 13.42 -1.77
CA ASN A 123 -26.14 14.83 -1.82
C ASN A 123 -25.16 15.73 -2.59
N HIS A 124 -24.11 15.15 -3.19
CA HIS A 124 -23.05 15.84 -3.94
C HIS A 124 -22.28 16.91 -3.15
N GLN A 125 -22.37 16.89 -1.82
CA GLN A 125 -21.63 17.82 -0.97
C GLN A 125 -20.13 17.53 -1.02
N ILE A 126 -19.32 18.56 -1.29
CA ILE A 126 -17.87 18.49 -1.16
C ILE A 126 -17.52 18.55 0.33
N LEU A 127 -16.95 17.46 0.83
CA LEU A 127 -16.52 17.28 2.22
C LEU A 127 -15.06 17.67 2.42
N TYR A 128 -14.24 17.61 1.38
CA TYR A 128 -12.84 18.00 1.43
C TYR A 128 -12.41 18.46 0.05
N THR A 129 -11.56 19.48 -0.01
CA THR A 129 -10.90 19.89 -1.24
C THR A 129 -9.47 20.30 -0.94
N GLN A 130 -8.52 19.86 -1.77
CA GLN A 130 -7.13 20.26 -1.67
C GLN A 130 -6.51 20.40 -3.05
N ASP A 131 -5.99 21.59 -3.34
CA ASP A 131 -5.19 21.83 -4.54
C ASP A 131 -3.73 21.48 -4.25
N LEU A 132 -3.18 20.59 -5.05
CA LEU A 132 -1.83 20.09 -4.96
C LEU A 132 -0.98 20.58 -6.12
N LEU A 133 0.25 20.98 -5.83
CA LEU A 133 1.26 21.34 -6.82
C LEU A 133 2.43 20.35 -6.75
N ILE A 134 2.79 19.75 -7.88
CA ILE A 134 3.96 18.89 -7.97
C ILE A 134 5.22 19.73 -8.12
N GLN A 135 6.21 19.51 -7.26
CA GLN A 135 7.52 20.13 -7.32
C GLN A 135 8.66 19.12 -7.35
N PRO A 136 9.75 19.43 -8.06
CA PRO A 136 10.97 18.64 -7.97
C PRO A 136 11.60 18.82 -6.59
N PHE A 137 12.10 17.72 -6.05
CA PHE A 137 12.89 17.67 -4.83
C PHE A 137 14.05 16.69 -5.04
N ARG A 138 15.05 16.67 -4.14
CA ARG A 138 16.39 16.07 -4.35
C ARG A 138 16.42 14.76 -5.16
N ASN A 139 15.47 13.83 -4.97
CA ASN A 139 15.42 12.56 -5.73
C ASN A 139 14.04 12.23 -6.36
N GLY A 140 13.17 13.20 -6.62
CA GLY A 140 11.87 12.93 -7.24
C GLY A 140 10.91 14.12 -7.32
N CYS A 141 9.63 13.80 -7.52
CA CYS A 141 8.54 14.78 -7.60
C CYS A 141 7.60 14.61 -6.40
N PHE A 142 7.15 15.72 -5.81
CA PHE A 142 6.32 15.71 -4.60
C PHE A 142 5.16 16.69 -4.69
N TYR A 143 4.02 16.32 -4.14
CA TYR A 143 2.89 17.24 -3.98
C TYR A 143 3.08 18.17 -2.79
N LEU A 144 2.76 19.44 -2.99
CA LEU A 144 2.61 20.46 -1.95
C LEU A 144 1.15 20.91 -1.84
N PRO A 145 0.67 21.31 -0.64
CA PRO A 145 1.41 21.33 0.63
C PRO A 145 1.63 19.92 1.17
N SER A 146 2.83 19.56 1.61
CA SER A 146 3.14 18.17 2.04
C SER A 146 2.26 17.64 3.18
N ALA A 147 1.64 18.53 3.96
CA ALA A 147 0.74 18.17 5.05
C ALA A 147 -0.53 17.42 4.59
N TYR A 148 -0.96 17.56 3.33
CA TYR A 148 -2.18 16.91 2.83
C TYR A 148 -2.17 15.40 3.03
N SER A 149 -0.99 14.75 2.93
CA SER A 149 -0.89 13.30 3.08
C SER A 149 -1.32 12.90 4.49
N SER A 150 -0.76 13.57 5.50
CA SER A 150 -1.09 13.33 6.90
C SER A 150 -2.55 13.62 7.25
N GLU A 151 -3.18 14.61 6.60
CA GLU A 151 -4.60 14.93 6.77
C GLU A 151 -5.50 13.82 6.22
N ILE A 152 -5.25 13.41 4.97
CA ILE A 152 -5.99 12.33 4.30
C ILE A 152 -5.75 10.98 4.98
N GLU A 153 -4.52 10.70 5.42
CA GLU A 153 -4.18 9.49 6.18
C GLU A 153 -4.95 9.42 7.50
N SER A 154 -4.98 10.52 8.24
CA SER A 154 -5.73 10.62 9.48
C SER A 154 -7.21 10.32 9.24
N ALA A 155 -7.78 10.87 8.17
CA ALA A 155 -9.16 10.60 7.76
C ALA A 155 -9.40 9.11 7.43
N PHE A 156 -8.49 8.49 6.68
CA PHE A 156 -8.63 7.09 6.30
C PHE A 156 -8.41 6.12 7.45
N SER A 157 -7.64 6.50 8.48
CA SER A 157 -7.52 5.70 9.70
C SER A 157 -8.87 5.58 10.44
N LEU A 158 -9.75 6.58 10.34
CA LEU A 158 -11.07 6.57 10.99
C LEU A 158 -12.06 5.61 10.32
N LEU A 159 -11.81 5.22 9.05
CA LEU A 159 -12.56 4.16 8.37
C LEU A 159 -12.32 2.78 9.01
N GLN A 160 -11.21 2.63 9.73
CA GLN A 160 -10.73 1.34 10.26
C GLN A 160 -11.34 0.97 11.61
N ASN A 161 -12.31 1.74 12.14
CA ASN A 161 -12.92 1.49 13.45
C ASN A 161 -13.63 0.12 13.61
N ASN A 162 -13.79 -0.65 12.52
CA ASN A 162 -14.31 -2.02 12.54
C ASN A 162 -13.23 -3.10 12.34
N GLU A 163 -11.94 -2.75 12.33
CA GLU A 163 -10.89 -3.77 12.29
C GLU A 163 -10.78 -4.48 13.64
N LEU A 164 -10.86 -5.82 13.61
CA LEU A 164 -10.51 -6.64 14.77
C LEU A 164 -9.14 -6.19 15.30
N PRO A 165 -8.98 -5.97 16.62
CA PRO A 165 -7.71 -5.63 17.23
C PRO A 165 -6.60 -6.54 16.72
N TYR A 166 -5.41 -6.00 16.48
CA TYR A 166 -4.26 -6.73 15.91
C TYR A 166 -4.06 -8.13 16.50
N ARG A 167 -4.28 -8.31 17.81
CA ARG A 167 -4.21 -9.61 18.49
C ARG A 167 -5.24 -10.64 18.02
N GLN A 168 -6.48 -10.24 17.77
CA GLN A 168 -7.53 -11.14 17.29
C GLN A 168 -7.31 -11.52 15.82
N ARG A 169 -6.78 -10.59 15.02
CA ARG A 169 -6.44 -10.85 13.62
C ARG A 169 -5.17 -11.71 13.50
N ALA A 170 -4.15 -11.48 14.34
CA ALA A 170 -2.99 -12.34 14.46
C ALA A 170 -3.40 -13.76 14.88
N ALA A 171 -4.35 -13.92 15.80
CA ALA A 171 -4.91 -15.22 16.16
C ALA A 171 -5.66 -15.91 14.99
N GLN A 172 -6.36 -15.15 14.15
CA GLN A 172 -6.98 -15.70 12.92
C GLN A 172 -5.95 -16.09 11.85
N MET A 173 -4.88 -15.31 11.69
CA MET A 173 -3.75 -15.62 10.79
C MET A 173 -2.93 -16.81 11.33
N GLN A 174 -2.86 -16.99 12.64
CA GLN A 174 -2.28 -18.16 13.33
C GLN A 174 -3.16 -19.41 13.21
N ALA A 175 -4.48 -19.27 13.08
CA ALA A 175 -5.41 -20.39 12.93
C ALA A 175 -5.44 -20.99 11.51
N GLN A 176 -4.86 -20.32 10.50
CA GLN A 176 -4.70 -20.91 9.17
C GLN A 176 -3.55 -21.92 9.20
N SER A 177 -3.88 -23.21 8.99
CA SER A 177 -2.92 -24.30 8.97
C SER A 177 -1.80 -24.01 7.98
N SER A 178 -0.56 -24.01 8.46
CA SER A 178 0.61 -23.78 7.63
C SER A 178 1.28 -25.09 7.27
N PHE A 179 1.18 -25.46 6.00
CA PHE A 179 1.94 -26.57 5.44
C PHE A 179 3.37 -26.12 5.18
N ALA A 180 4.34 -26.98 5.52
CA ALA A 180 5.70 -26.79 5.04
C ALA A 180 5.74 -27.05 3.54
N GLU A 181 6.10 -26.04 2.77
CA GLU A 181 6.07 -26.07 1.31
C GLU A 181 7.21 -25.28 0.71
N THR A 182 7.58 -25.65 -0.50
CA THR A 182 8.52 -24.92 -1.33
C THR A 182 7.77 -24.23 -2.46
N LEU A 183 7.98 -22.92 -2.60
CA LEU A 183 7.50 -22.12 -3.71
C LEU A 183 8.70 -21.86 -4.63
N ASP A 184 8.88 -22.68 -5.66
CA ASP A 184 9.93 -22.57 -6.68
C ASP A 184 9.37 -22.51 -8.11
N THR A 185 8.05 -22.73 -8.25
CA THR A 185 7.37 -22.73 -9.55
C THR A 185 6.83 -21.34 -9.84
N ALA A 186 7.18 -20.82 -11.02
CA ALA A 186 6.61 -19.57 -11.51
C ALA A 186 5.10 -19.74 -11.74
N CYS A 187 4.32 -18.87 -11.11
CA CYS A 187 2.89 -18.85 -11.33
C CYS A 187 2.52 -18.16 -12.65
N GLN A 188 1.38 -18.52 -13.23
CA GLN A 188 0.81 -17.81 -14.37
C GLN A 188 0.06 -16.55 -13.90
N TRP A 189 0.78 -15.44 -13.82
CA TRP A 189 0.20 -14.12 -13.57
C TRP A 189 0.08 -13.37 -14.89
N LYS A 190 -1.13 -12.94 -15.22
CA LYS A 190 -1.37 -12.16 -16.43
C LYS A 190 -1.37 -10.68 -16.08
N LEU A 191 -0.40 -9.93 -16.60
CA LEU A 191 -0.42 -8.46 -16.52
C LEU A 191 -1.68 -7.93 -17.22
N ILE A 192 -2.50 -7.16 -16.50
CA ILE A 192 -3.72 -6.54 -17.03
C ILE A 192 -3.45 -5.09 -17.43
N ARG A 193 -2.79 -4.34 -16.54
CA ARG A 193 -2.34 -2.95 -16.71
C ARG A 193 -1.12 -2.72 -15.81
N PRO A 194 -0.41 -1.58 -15.90
CA PRO A 194 0.76 -1.33 -15.05
C PRO A 194 0.49 -1.67 -13.58
N ASN A 195 1.37 -2.50 -13.01
CA ASN A 195 1.30 -3.02 -11.63
C ASN A 195 0.05 -3.83 -11.26
N GLU A 196 -0.90 -4.10 -12.16
CA GLU A 196 -2.09 -4.92 -11.90
C GLU A 196 -2.02 -6.26 -12.64
N TYR A 197 -2.26 -7.34 -11.91
CA TYR A 197 -2.12 -8.70 -12.38
C TYR A 197 -3.39 -9.53 -12.07
N LEU A 198 -3.74 -10.43 -12.99
CA LEU A 198 -4.75 -11.46 -12.80
C LEU A 198 -4.06 -12.77 -12.38
N PHE A 199 -4.52 -13.35 -11.28
CA PHE A 199 -4.10 -14.65 -10.78
C PHE A 199 -5.33 -15.47 -10.40
N GLU A 200 -5.57 -16.57 -11.12
CA GLU A 200 -6.68 -17.51 -10.83
C GLU A 200 -8.05 -16.82 -10.64
N GLY A 201 -8.36 -15.84 -11.49
CA GLY A 201 -9.61 -15.08 -11.42
C GLY A 201 -9.64 -13.96 -10.37
N LYS A 202 -8.55 -13.77 -9.61
CA LYS A 202 -8.41 -12.71 -8.59
C LYS A 202 -7.46 -11.64 -9.09
N LYS A 203 -7.70 -10.38 -8.69
CA LYS A 203 -6.85 -9.26 -9.08
C LYS A 203 -5.93 -8.84 -7.96
N ILE A 204 -4.71 -8.47 -8.33
CA ILE A 204 -3.70 -7.93 -7.43
C ILE A 204 -3.12 -6.68 -8.04
N ARG A 205 -2.92 -5.64 -7.23
CA ARG A 205 -2.21 -4.42 -7.61
C ARG A 205 -1.00 -4.23 -6.70
N ILE A 206 0.18 -4.05 -7.28
CA ILE A 206 1.35 -3.60 -6.52
C ILE A 206 1.25 -2.08 -6.38
N MET A 207 1.25 -1.61 -5.15
CA MET A 207 1.01 -0.22 -4.77
C MET A 207 2.31 0.58 -4.78
N THR A 208 3.00 0.65 -5.91
CA THR A 208 4.26 1.41 -6.07
C THR A 208 4.31 2.06 -7.45
N ASP A 209 5.08 3.14 -7.65
CA ASP A 209 5.16 3.87 -8.93
C ASP A 209 5.47 2.96 -10.13
N LYS A 210 6.34 1.98 -9.91
CA LYS A 210 6.74 0.97 -10.88
C LYS A 210 7.29 -0.25 -10.14
N ALA A 211 6.54 -1.35 -10.17
CA ALA A 211 7.07 -2.62 -9.73
C ALA A 211 8.14 -3.06 -10.72
N LEU A 212 9.41 -3.03 -10.31
CA LEU A 212 10.50 -3.49 -11.14
C LEU A 212 10.53 -5.02 -11.09
N ARG A 213 10.29 -5.67 -12.23
CA ARG A 213 10.45 -7.14 -12.43
C ARG A 213 9.88 -7.99 -11.28
N PRO A 214 8.59 -7.81 -10.91
CA PRO A 214 8.01 -8.61 -9.85
C PRO A 214 8.13 -10.10 -10.16
N ARG A 215 8.45 -10.87 -9.12
CA ARG A 215 8.54 -12.32 -9.15
C ARG A 215 7.32 -12.91 -8.48
N PHE A 216 6.76 -13.91 -9.12
CA PHE A 216 5.57 -14.59 -8.65
C PHE A 216 5.85 -16.08 -8.53
N LEU A 217 5.78 -16.59 -7.30
CA LEU A 217 6.06 -17.99 -6.98
C LEU A 217 4.83 -18.64 -6.35
N CYS A 218 4.60 -19.92 -6.58
CA CYS A 218 3.51 -20.66 -5.94
C CYS A 218 3.92 -22.07 -5.58
N SER A 219 3.13 -22.60 -4.66
CA SER A 219 3.06 -24.00 -4.30
C SER A 219 1.59 -24.43 -4.35
N LYS A 220 1.27 -25.58 -3.74
CA LYS A 220 -0.11 -26.06 -3.65
C LYS A 220 -0.99 -25.10 -2.85
N HIS A 221 -0.52 -24.59 -1.71
CA HIS A 221 -1.35 -23.78 -0.81
C HIS A 221 -0.99 -22.30 -0.77
N TYR A 222 0.16 -21.91 -1.31
CA TYR A 222 0.63 -20.53 -1.21
C TYR A 222 0.92 -19.91 -2.57
N ALA A 223 0.78 -18.58 -2.60
CA ALA A 223 1.30 -17.72 -3.64
C ALA A 223 2.20 -16.67 -2.99
N ALA A 224 3.25 -16.25 -3.67
CA ALA A 224 4.13 -15.20 -3.20
C ALA A 224 4.38 -14.18 -4.31
N VAL A 225 4.46 -12.92 -3.90
CA VAL A 225 4.82 -11.79 -4.75
C VAL A 225 6.05 -11.14 -4.14
N ALA A 226 7.12 -11.05 -4.93
CA ALA A 226 8.35 -10.39 -4.53
C ALA A 226 8.69 -9.29 -5.51
N PHE A 227 8.89 -8.07 -5.03
CA PHE A 227 9.21 -6.93 -5.87
C PHE A 227 10.12 -5.96 -5.13
N MET A 228 10.91 -5.22 -5.89
CA MET A 228 11.61 -4.07 -5.36
C MET A 228 10.71 -2.85 -5.54
N SER A 229 10.25 -2.25 -4.44
CA SER A 229 9.61 -0.94 -4.50
C SER A 229 10.65 0.10 -4.91
N ARG A 230 10.25 1.01 -5.80
CA ARG A 230 11.12 2.13 -6.13
C ARG A 230 11.03 3.12 -4.98
N ILE A 231 12.06 3.13 -4.15
CA ILE A 231 12.58 4.26 -3.39
C ILE A 231 11.61 5.46 -3.30
N GLY A 232 10.69 5.40 -2.36
CA GLY A 232 10.36 6.55 -1.54
C GLY A 232 11.40 6.62 -0.42
N PHE A 233 12.28 7.61 -0.51
CA PHE A 233 13.29 8.20 0.41
C PHE A 233 13.74 7.58 1.76
N THR A 234 13.16 6.52 2.31
CA THR A 234 13.61 5.93 3.59
C THR A 234 14.09 4.47 3.47
N LYS A 235 13.67 3.71 2.45
CA LYS A 235 14.07 2.30 2.27
C LYS A 235 14.54 2.02 0.85
N THR A 236 15.75 2.47 0.53
CA THR A 236 16.38 2.13 -0.74
C THR A 236 17.10 0.80 -0.65
N GLY A 237 16.51 -0.26 -1.19
CA GLY A 237 17.18 -1.55 -1.24
C GLY A 237 16.56 -2.64 -0.40
N TYR A 238 15.25 -2.63 -0.22
CA TYR A 238 14.55 -3.80 0.26
C TYR A 238 13.80 -4.47 -0.89
N MET A 239 13.84 -5.78 -0.94
CA MET A 239 12.86 -6.57 -1.67
C MET A 239 11.69 -6.82 -0.73
N GLU A 240 10.51 -6.36 -1.13
CA GLU A 240 9.24 -6.62 -0.45
C GLU A 240 8.76 -8.00 -0.89
N ILE A 241 8.56 -8.91 0.05
CA ILE A 241 8.08 -10.27 -0.20
C ILE A 241 6.81 -10.50 0.59
N MET A 242 5.72 -10.78 -0.11
CA MET A 242 4.43 -11.11 0.48
C MET A 242 4.08 -12.55 0.18
N ILE A 243 3.77 -13.32 1.21
CA ILE A 243 3.29 -14.69 1.10
C ILE A 243 1.80 -14.69 1.45
N LEU A 244 1.02 -15.30 0.57
CA LEU A 244 -0.43 -15.29 0.58
C LEU A 244 -0.95 -16.73 0.55
N ASN A 245 -2.08 -16.96 1.19
CA ASN A 245 -2.89 -18.14 0.95
C ASN A 245 -3.36 -18.10 -0.51
N ARG A 246 -3.11 -19.14 -1.29
CA ARG A 246 -3.44 -19.16 -2.73
C ARG A 246 -4.94 -19.03 -3.00
N GLU A 247 -5.76 -19.65 -2.13
CA GLU A 247 -7.21 -19.65 -2.27
C GLU A 247 -7.81 -18.28 -1.91
N THR A 248 -7.43 -17.68 -0.77
CA THR A 248 -8.08 -16.46 -0.28
C THR A 248 -7.34 -15.17 -0.64
N LEU A 249 -6.06 -15.29 -1.03
CA LEU A 249 -5.07 -14.21 -1.16
C LEU A 249 -4.88 -13.38 0.11
N GLU A 250 -5.22 -13.95 1.27
CA GLU A 250 -4.92 -13.34 2.55
C GLU A 250 -3.46 -13.61 2.92
N SER A 251 -2.83 -12.64 3.58
CA SER A 251 -1.47 -12.81 4.10
C SER A 251 -1.40 -13.97 5.09
N VAL A 252 -0.36 -14.80 4.96
CA VAL A 252 -0.09 -15.89 5.89
C VAL A 252 1.04 -15.49 6.85
N GLY A 253 0.92 -15.89 8.12
CA GLY A 253 1.92 -15.64 9.15
C GLY A 253 1.68 -14.37 9.97
N CYS A 254 2.60 -14.09 10.89
CA CYS A 254 2.50 -12.91 11.77
C CYS A 254 2.80 -11.60 11.06
N ARG A 255 3.52 -11.66 9.93
CA ARG A 255 3.94 -10.48 9.16
C ARG A 255 3.17 -10.42 7.86
N ARG A 256 2.73 -9.20 7.52
CA ARG A 256 2.09 -8.91 6.23
C ARG A 256 3.08 -8.87 5.07
N GLU A 257 4.37 -8.70 5.39
CA GLU A 257 5.44 -8.42 4.46
C GLU A 257 6.78 -8.81 5.11
N PHE A 258 7.66 -9.41 4.31
CA PHE A 258 9.04 -9.65 4.65
C PHE A 258 9.92 -8.68 3.85
N ASP A 259 10.83 -8.02 4.54
CA ASP A 259 11.79 -7.09 3.95
C ASP A 259 13.15 -7.79 3.86
N SER A 260 13.72 -7.88 2.66
CA SER A 260 15.07 -8.40 2.43
C SER A 260 15.99 -7.28 1.97
N GLU A 261 17.00 -6.94 2.78
CA GLU A 261 17.97 -5.91 2.41
C GLU A 261 18.90 -6.41 1.29
N LEU A 262 19.02 -5.61 0.25
CA LEU A 262 19.85 -5.84 -0.92
C LEU A 262 21.01 -4.85 -0.93
N ASN A 263 22.23 -5.37 -1.10
CA ASN A 263 23.40 -4.53 -1.23
C ASN A 263 23.41 -3.75 -2.57
N VAL A 264 24.37 -2.84 -2.77
CA VAL A 264 24.46 -2.01 -3.99
C VAL A 264 24.52 -2.86 -5.27
N GLU A 265 25.30 -3.94 -5.26
CA GLU A 265 25.49 -4.81 -6.42
C GLU A 265 24.23 -5.60 -6.75
N GLN A 266 23.61 -6.23 -5.75
CA GLN A 266 22.34 -6.96 -5.89
C GLN A 266 21.23 -6.06 -6.45
N ARG A 267 21.16 -4.80 -6.02
CA ARG A 267 20.20 -3.82 -6.57
C ARG A 267 20.44 -3.54 -8.06
N GLN A 268 21.70 -3.36 -8.46
CA GLN A 268 22.04 -3.13 -9.87
C GLN A 268 21.73 -4.36 -10.73
N GLN A 269 22.08 -5.55 -10.24
CA GLN A 269 21.79 -6.82 -10.90
C GLN A 269 20.27 -7.05 -10.99
N TYR A 270 19.48 -6.70 -9.97
CA TYR A 270 18.01 -6.80 -10.00
C TYR A 270 17.41 -5.91 -11.08
N GLN A 271 17.91 -4.67 -11.21
CA GLN A 271 17.48 -3.75 -12.28
C GLN A 271 17.76 -4.32 -13.69
N LYS A 272 18.84 -5.10 -13.85
CA LYS A 272 19.21 -5.81 -15.09
C LYS A 272 18.52 -7.18 -15.25
N GLY A 273 17.95 -7.73 -14.18
CA GLY A 273 17.29 -9.04 -14.11
C GLY A 273 18.23 -10.21 -13.86
N GLU A 274 19.46 -9.92 -13.49
CA GLU A 274 20.51 -10.88 -13.18
C GLU A 274 20.36 -11.42 -11.73
N PHE A 275 19.78 -10.60 -10.84
CA PHE A 275 19.45 -10.98 -9.47
C PHE A 275 17.93 -11.08 -9.29
N HIS A 276 17.43 -12.17 -8.71
CA HIS A 276 16.02 -12.34 -8.40
C HIS A 276 15.78 -13.42 -7.33
N LEU A 277 14.58 -13.40 -6.74
CA LEU A 277 14.10 -14.47 -5.87
C LEU A 277 13.79 -15.72 -6.72
N GLU A 278 14.42 -16.83 -6.36
CA GLU A 278 14.24 -18.13 -7.03
C GLU A 278 13.24 -18.99 -6.28
N ARG A 279 13.36 -19.05 -4.95
CA ARG A 279 12.60 -19.99 -4.14
C ARG A 279 12.30 -19.45 -2.75
N ILE A 280 11.13 -19.80 -2.24
CA ILE A 280 10.75 -19.62 -0.84
C ILE A 280 10.51 -20.98 -0.22
N GLN A 281 11.10 -21.23 0.95
CA GLN A 281 10.81 -22.42 1.74
C GLN A 281 10.08 -22.01 3.01
N ILE A 282 8.82 -22.45 3.13
CA ILE A 282 8.00 -22.33 4.33
C ILE A 282 8.25 -23.58 5.18
N LYS A 283 8.65 -23.39 6.42
CA LYS A 283 8.93 -24.49 7.35
C LYS A 283 7.74 -24.77 8.26
N GLU A 284 7.73 -25.96 8.85
CA GLU A 284 6.80 -26.28 9.92
C GLU A 284 7.04 -25.34 11.11
N ARG A 285 5.95 -24.80 11.64
CA ARG A 285 5.98 -24.04 12.88
C ARG A 285 6.17 -25.01 14.06
N SER A 286 6.99 -24.63 15.04
CA SER A 286 7.13 -25.44 16.26
C SER A 286 5.96 -25.25 17.24
N SER A 287 5.15 -24.20 17.04
CA SER A 287 3.95 -23.88 17.82
C SER A 287 2.98 -23.06 16.97
N GLU A 288 1.67 -23.20 17.22
CA GLU A 288 0.64 -22.38 16.57
C GLU A 288 0.71 -20.89 16.93
N THR A 289 1.38 -20.56 18.03
CA THR A 289 1.61 -19.18 18.47
C THR A 289 2.83 -18.53 17.83
N GLN A 290 3.68 -19.31 17.16
CA GLN A 290 4.86 -18.81 16.47
C GLN A 290 4.54 -18.41 15.03
N CYS A 291 5.32 -17.45 14.54
CA CYS A 291 5.25 -17.00 13.17
C CYS A 291 5.81 -18.08 12.23
N LEU A 292 5.36 -18.02 10.98
CA LEU A 292 5.76 -18.95 9.94
C LEU A 292 7.24 -18.76 9.62
N PRO A 293 8.13 -19.73 9.94
CA PRO A 293 9.53 -19.59 9.61
C PRO A 293 9.71 -19.77 8.11
N VAL A 294 10.34 -18.79 7.46
CA VAL A 294 10.51 -18.77 6.01
C VAL A 294 11.96 -18.53 5.62
N GLN A 295 12.39 -19.17 4.54
CA GLN A 295 13.71 -18.96 3.95
C GLN A 295 13.58 -18.53 2.49
N PHE A 296 14.27 -17.46 2.15
CA PHE A 296 14.33 -16.89 0.81
C PHE A 296 15.67 -17.25 0.18
N TYR A 297 15.62 -17.83 -1.03
CA TYR A 297 16.79 -18.21 -1.81
C TYR A 297 16.85 -17.35 -3.08
N PHE A 298 17.98 -16.68 -3.28
CA PHE A 298 18.22 -15.78 -4.41
C PHE A 298 19.16 -16.40 -5.44
N SER A 299 19.11 -15.87 -6.66
CA SER A 299 19.87 -16.38 -7.81
C SER A 299 21.39 -16.26 -7.72
N ASP A 300 21.91 -15.50 -6.76
CA ASP A 300 23.35 -15.45 -6.43
C ASP A 300 23.77 -16.52 -5.42
N GLY A 301 22.85 -17.39 -5.00
CA GLY A 301 23.07 -18.43 -4.00
C GLY A 301 22.92 -17.96 -2.54
N THR A 302 22.61 -16.67 -2.31
CA THR A 302 22.38 -16.16 -0.96
C THR A 302 21.05 -16.67 -0.39
N MET A 303 21.03 -16.84 0.94
CA MET A 303 19.85 -17.23 1.69
C MET A 303 19.59 -16.22 2.80
N GLN A 304 18.32 -15.81 2.95
CA GLN A 304 17.87 -14.99 4.06
C GLN A 304 16.72 -15.67 4.78
N GLN A 305 16.65 -15.51 6.10
CA GLN A 305 15.57 -16.05 6.93
C GLN A 305 14.64 -14.93 7.39
N GLY A 306 13.33 -15.19 7.35
CA GLY A 306 12.31 -14.36 7.96
C GLY A 306 11.47 -15.17 8.95
N ASP A 307 10.99 -14.50 10.00
CA ASP A 307 10.02 -15.02 10.97
C ASP A 307 8.85 -14.02 11.12
#